data_AF-A0A3L9IER8-F1
#
_entry.id   AF-A0A3L9IER8-F1
#
_cell.length_a   1.000
_cell.length_b   1.000
_cell.length_c   1.000
_cell.angle_alpha   90.00
_cell.angle_beta   90.00
_cell.angle_gamma   90.00
#
_symmetry.space_group_name_H-M   'P 1'
#
loop_
_entity.id
_entity.type
_entity.pdbx_description
1 polymer ?
#
loop_
_entity_poly.entity_id
_entity_poly.type
_entity_poly.pdbx_seq_one_letter_code
_entity_poly.pdbx_strand_id
1 'polypeptide(L)' 'LYQTITHGAPNYVKESEVLTNLEILERGFEQASPSTVTLAN' A
#
# COMPACT_ATOMS: atom_id res chain seq x y z
N LEU A 1 -15.10 -6.83 -1.81
CA LEU A 1 -15.04 -7.13 -3.26
C LEU A 1 -16.41 -7.42 -3.86
N TYR A 2 -17.18 -8.43 -3.39
CA TYR A 2 -18.53 -8.69 -3.91
C TYR A 2 -19.42 -7.44 -3.90
N GLN A 3 -19.62 -6.83 -2.73
CA GLN A 3 -20.42 -5.60 -2.57
C GLN A 3 -19.88 -4.43 -3.40
N THR A 4 -18.57 -4.33 -3.56
CA THR A 4 -17.93 -3.33 -4.42
C THR A 4 -18.34 -3.52 -5.88
N ILE A 5 -18.22 -4.74 -6.39
CA ILE A 5 -18.48 -5.07 -7.80
C ILE A 5 -19.97 -5.05 -8.10
N THR A 6 -20.83 -5.50 -7.18
CA THR A 6 -22.27 -5.62 -7.42
C THR A 6 -23.07 -4.39 -7.05
N HIS A 7 -22.61 -3.57 -6.10
CA HIS A 7 -23.36 -2.41 -5.59
C HIS A 7 -22.54 -1.11 -5.54
N GLY A 8 -21.32 -1.09 -6.09
CA GLY A 8 -20.48 0.12 -6.10
C GLY A 8 -20.01 0.57 -4.72
N ALA A 9 -20.12 -0.29 -3.70
CA ALA A 9 -19.65 0.01 -2.36
C ALA A 9 -18.13 0.30 -2.37
N PRO A 10 -17.62 1.20 -1.52
CA PRO A 10 -16.17 1.41 -1.41
C PRO A 10 -15.42 0.10 -1.14
N ASN A 11 -14.27 -0.07 -1.78
CA ASN A 11 -13.40 -1.20 -1.47
C ASN A 11 -12.87 -1.11 -0.04
N TYR A 12 -12.71 -2.28 0.60
CA TYR A 12 -12.16 -2.38 1.95
C TYR A 12 -10.69 -1.92 2.01
N VAL A 13 -9.94 -2.11 0.92
CA VAL A 13 -8.57 -1.62 0.76
C VAL A 13 -8.53 -0.68 -0.44
N LYS A 14 -7.99 0.52 -0.26
CA LYS A 14 -7.79 1.48 -1.35
C LYS A 14 -6.52 1.14 -2.11
N GLU A 15 -6.52 1.38 -3.42
CA GLU A 15 -5.34 1.14 -4.26
C GLU A 15 -4.11 1.90 -3.77
N SER A 16 -4.28 3.15 -3.32
CA SER A 16 -3.20 3.95 -2.72
C SER A 16 -2.59 3.30 -1.48
N GLU A 17 -3.38 2.62 -0.66
CA GLU A 17 -2.86 1.91 0.53
C GLU A 17 -2.05 0.68 0.13
N VAL A 18 -2.47 -0.02 -0.93
CA VAL A 18 -1.70 -1.15 -1.49
C VAL A 18 -0.36 -0.66 -2.02
N LEU A 19 -0.35 0.40 -2.83
CA LEU A 19 0.87 0.93 -3.44
C LEU A 19 1.85 1.44 -2.39
N THR A 20 1.38 2.21 -1.40
CA THR A 20 2.22 2.68 -0.28
C THR A 20 2.81 1.51 0.51
N ASN A 21 2.04 0.45 0.77
CA ASN A 21 2.55 -0.72 1.48
C ASN A 21 3.63 -1.46 0.68
N LEU A 22 3.47 -1.58 -0.64
CA LEU A 22 4.47 -2.20 -1.50
C LEU A 22 5.76 -1.37 -1.54
N GLU A 23 5.68 -0.04 -1.67
CA GLU A 23 6.84 0.85 -1.62
C GLU A 23 7.62 0.71 -0.30
N ILE A 24 6.91 0.67 0.83
CA ILE A 24 7.54 0.50 2.15
C ILE A 24 8.26 -0.85 2.23
N LEU A 25 7.62 -1.92 1.77
CA LEU A 25 8.21 -3.26 1.77
C LEU A 25 9.48 -3.30 0.93
N GLU A 26 9.43 -2.82 -0.31
CA GLU A 26 10.57 -2.82 -1.22
C GLU A 26 11.76 -2.02 -0.64
N ARG A 27 11.52 -0.77 -0.25
CA ARG A 27 12.57 0.11 0.30
C ARG A 27 13.13 -0.38 1.63
N GLY A 28 12.31 -1.06 2.43
CA GLY A 28 12.73 -1.66 3.70
C GLY A 28 13.76 -2.78 3.53
N PHE A 29 13.71 -3.52 2.42
CA PHE A 29 14.68 -4.58 2.11
C PHE A 29 15.90 -4.09 1.33
N GLU A 30 15.82 -2.96 0.64
CA GLU A 30 16.97 -2.35 -0.04
C GLU A 30 17.98 -1.72 0.93
N GLN A 31 17.54 -1.36 2.13
CA GLN A 31 18.37 -0.69 3.14
C GLN A 31 18.69 -1.62 4.30
N ALA A 32 19.96 -1.61 4.76
CA ALA A 32 20.35 -2.35 5.95
C ALA A 32 19.60 -1.82 7.18
N SER A 33 19.13 -2.73 8.03
CA SER A 33 18.42 -2.38 9.27
C SER A 33 19.40 -1.88 10.35
N PRO A 34 19.06 -0.81 11.11
CA PRO A 34 17.82 -0.01 11.03
C PRO A 34 17.88 1.07 9.94
N SER A 35 16.75 1.32 9.29
CA SER A 35 16.61 2.30 8.21
C SER A 35 15.37 3.18 8.37
N THR A 36 15.36 4.36 7.73
CA THR A 36 14.20 5.26 7.66
C THR A 36 13.76 5.35 6.20
N VAL A 37 12.45 5.17 5.95
CA VAL A 37 11.87 5.27 4.60
C VAL A 37 11.07 6.56 4.48
N THR A 38 11.41 7.39 3.49
CA THR A 38 10.64 8.60 3.13
C THR A 38 9.77 8.28 1.92
N LEU A 39 8.47 8.53 1.99
CA LEU A 39 7.53 8.28 0.90
C LEU A 39 7.53 9.45 -0.11
N ALA A 40 7.40 9.14 -1.39
CA ALA A 40 7.23 10.14 -2.44
C ALA A 40 5.76 10.57 -2.51
N ASN A 41 5.43 11.73 -1.93
CA ASN A 41 4.08 12.30 -1.96
C ASN A 41 3.59 12.61 -3.37
#